data_AF-A0AB74M3T4-F1
#
_entry.id   AF-A0AB74M3T4-F1
#
_cell.length_a   1.000
_cell.length_b   1.000
_cell.length_c   1.000
_cell.angle_alpha   90.00
_cell.angle_beta   90.00
_cell.angle_gamma   90.00
#
_symmetry.space_group_name_H-M   'P 1'
#
loop_
_entity.id
_entity.type
_entity.pdbx_description
1 polymer ?
#
loop_
_entity_poly.entity_id
_entity_poly.type
_entity_poly.pdbx_seq_one_letter_code
_entity_poly.pdbx_strand_id
1 'polypeptide(L)' 'MRTLLLASLLLSTPALADDKAACADGIAMIRDALAQNPPEAALPKLKKALRVAEREQGEGEFDECLDAVGDARRVLGR' A
#
# COMPACT_ATOMS: atom_id res chain seq x y z
N MET A 1 -23.93 16.02 42.89
CA MET A 1 -23.23 14.72 42.78
C MET A 1 -23.60 14.07 41.46
N ARG A 2 -22.67 13.29 40.90
CA ARG A 2 -22.75 12.48 39.67
C ARG A 2 -22.52 13.22 38.35
N THR A 3 -21.27 13.63 38.18
CA THR A 3 -20.50 13.39 36.95
C THR A 3 -20.74 11.95 36.45
N LEU A 4 -21.27 11.79 35.24
CA LEU A 4 -21.29 10.52 34.52
C LEU A 4 -20.58 10.72 33.18
N LEU A 5 -19.28 10.40 33.24
CA LEU A 5 -18.40 9.85 32.21
C LEU A 5 -18.72 10.21 30.75
N LEU A 6 -17.90 11.14 30.23
CA LEU A 6 -17.69 11.36 28.81
C LEU A 6 -17.42 10.02 28.10
N ALA A 7 -18.12 9.81 27.01
CA ALA A 7 -17.91 8.75 26.05
C ALA A 7 -16.51 8.87 25.43
N SER A 8 -15.57 8.04 25.88
CA SER A 8 -14.27 7.86 25.23
C SER A 8 -14.38 6.76 24.17
N LEU A 9 -15.09 7.06 23.08
CA LEU A 9 -15.10 6.21 21.89
C LEU A 9 -14.52 7.00 20.72
N LEU A 10 -13.65 6.32 19.97
CA LEU A 10 -13.13 6.67 18.64
C LEU A 10 -11.90 7.59 18.66
N LEU A 11 -10.75 7.10 18.16
CA LEU A 11 -9.74 7.88 17.40
C LEU A 11 -8.52 7.09 16.88
N SER A 12 -8.58 5.76 16.71
CA SER A 12 -7.44 4.97 16.15
C SER A 12 -7.46 4.80 14.62
N THR A 13 -8.24 5.59 13.89
CA THR A 13 -8.42 5.44 12.44
C THR A 13 -7.39 6.12 11.51
N PRO A 14 -6.52 7.07 11.91
CA PRO A 14 -5.76 7.85 10.93
C PRO A 14 -4.64 7.03 10.24
N ALA A 15 -4.01 6.08 10.95
CA ALA A 15 -2.92 5.28 10.38
C ALA A 15 -3.40 4.36 9.22
N LEU A 16 -4.48 3.62 9.44
CA LEU A 16 -5.03 2.69 8.44
C LEU A 16 -5.56 3.39 7.18
N ALA A 17 -6.07 4.62 7.30
CA ALA A 17 -6.54 5.39 6.15
C ALA A 17 -5.38 5.91 5.30
N ASP A 18 -4.28 6.29 5.94
CA ASP A 18 -3.04 6.71 5.27
C ASP A 18 -2.43 5.53 4.49
N ASP A 19 -2.31 4.37 5.13
CA ASP A 19 -1.74 3.16 4.51
C ASP A 19 -2.53 2.69 3.29
N LYS A 20 -3.88 2.76 3.36
CA LYS A 20 -4.74 2.45 2.21
C LYS A 20 -4.49 3.37 1.01
N ALA A 21 -4.36 4.67 1.25
CA ALA A 21 -4.10 5.64 0.19
C ALA A 21 -2.70 5.44 -0.39
N ALA A 22 -1.70 5.28 0.49
CA ALA A 22 -0.31 5.02 0.10
C ALA A 22 -0.15 3.71 -0.69
N CYS A 23 -0.89 2.66 -0.33
CA CYS A 23 -0.96 1.43 -1.10
C CYS A 23 -1.54 1.65 -2.50
N ALA A 24 -2.68 2.36 -2.61
CA ALA A 24 -3.31 2.66 -3.90
C ALA A 24 -2.38 3.48 -4.83
N ASP A 25 -1.70 4.49 -4.28
CA ASP A 25 -0.71 5.30 -5.00
C ASP A 25 0.50 4.46 -5.42
N GLY A 26 0.95 3.56 -4.56
CA GLY A 26 2.01 2.60 -4.85
C GLY A 26 1.64 1.66 -6.02
N ILE A 27 0.42 1.12 -6.03
CA ILE A 27 -0.10 0.29 -7.13
C ILE A 27 -0.10 1.07 -8.44
N ALA A 28 -0.59 2.31 -8.44
CA ALA A 28 -0.59 3.17 -9.63
C ALA A 28 0.83 3.38 -10.16
N MET A 29 1.79 3.67 -9.28
CA MET A 29 3.21 3.81 -9.63
C MET A 29 3.79 2.53 -10.26
N ILE A 30 3.44 1.34 -9.77
CA ILE A 30 3.91 0.08 -10.37
C ILE A 30 3.31 -0.13 -11.76
N ARG A 31 2.01 0.18 -11.95
CA ARG A 31 1.36 0.10 -13.26
C ARG A 31 2.02 1.04 -14.28
N ASP A 32 2.30 2.27 -13.88
CA ASP A 32 2.96 3.27 -14.73
C ASP A 32 4.38 2.84 -15.08
N ALA A 33 5.12 2.26 -14.13
CA ALA A 33 6.45 1.74 -14.38
C ALA A 33 6.42 0.56 -15.38
N LEU A 34 5.44 -0.33 -15.29
CA LEU A 34 5.25 -1.42 -16.25
C LEU A 34 4.85 -0.92 -17.65
N ALA A 35 4.04 0.14 -17.73
CA ALA A 35 3.65 0.76 -18.99
C ALA A 35 4.84 1.43 -19.71
N GLN A 36 5.88 1.82 -18.98
CA GLN A 36 7.10 2.43 -19.51
C GLN A 36 8.11 1.43 -20.09
N ASN A 37 7.75 0.15 -20.23
CA ASN A 37 8.64 -0.92 -20.73
C ASN A 37 9.98 -0.96 -19.98
N PRO A 38 9.96 -1.27 -18.66
CA PRO A 38 11.16 -1.29 -17.84
C PRO A 38 12.12 -2.39 -18.32
N PRO A 39 13.39 -2.37 -17.89
CA PRO A 39 14.36 -3.39 -18.27
C PRO A 39 13.83 -4.81 -18.04
N GLU A 40 14.20 -5.75 -18.92
CA GLU A 40 13.70 -7.13 -18.86
C GLU A 40 13.95 -7.80 -17.51
N ALA A 41 15.08 -7.49 -16.87
CA ALA A 41 15.42 -7.95 -15.53
C ALA A 41 14.49 -7.43 -14.41
N ALA A 42 13.83 -6.29 -14.62
CA ALA A 42 12.89 -5.68 -13.68
C ALA A 42 11.45 -6.19 -13.88
N LEU A 43 11.06 -6.54 -15.10
CA LEU A 43 9.71 -6.98 -15.45
C LEU A 43 9.11 -8.07 -14.53
N PRO A 44 9.78 -9.21 -14.27
CA PRO A 44 9.18 -10.26 -13.44
C PRO A 44 8.98 -9.81 -11.99
N LYS A 45 9.89 -8.99 -11.47
CA LYS A 45 9.80 -8.46 -10.09
C LYS A 45 8.67 -7.44 -9.97
N LEU A 46 8.54 -6.52 -10.92
CA LEU A 46 7.47 -5.53 -10.95
C LEU A 46 6.09 -6.16 -11.14
N LYS A 47 5.95 -7.16 -12.02
CA LYS A 47 4.70 -7.91 -12.19
C LYS A 47 4.31 -8.68 -10.94
N LYS A 48 5.29 -9.26 -10.22
CA LYS A 48 5.03 -9.92 -8.94
C LYS A 48 4.57 -8.91 -7.90
N ALA A 49 5.31 -7.81 -7.72
CA ALA A 49 4.98 -6.77 -6.75
C ALA A 49 3.58 -6.19 -7.00
N LEU A 50 3.22 -5.92 -8.26
CA LEU A 50 1.87 -5.47 -8.62
C LEU A 50 0.80 -6.46 -8.17
N ARG A 51 0.96 -7.75 -8.51
CA ARG A 51 -0.02 -8.79 -8.16
C ARG A 51 -0.19 -8.94 -6.65
N VAL A 52 0.90 -8.84 -5.88
CA VAL A 52 0.85 -8.90 -4.42
C VAL A 52 0.11 -7.67 -3.91
N ALA A 53 0.56 -6.47 -4.26
CA ALA A 53 -0.07 -5.22 -3.82
C ALA A 53 -1.58 -5.15 -4.14
N GLU A 54 -1.99 -5.58 -5.34
CA GLU A 54 -3.41 -5.65 -5.72
C GLU A 54 -4.22 -6.64 -4.87
N ARG A 55 -3.64 -7.79 -4.51
CA ARG A 55 -4.27 -8.77 -3.63
C ARG A 55 -4.42 -8.21 -2.23
N GLU A 56 -3.33 -7.72 -1.63
CA GLU A 56 -3.34 -7.22 -0.26
C GLU A 56 -4.27 -6.00 -0.10
N GLN A 57 -4.31 -5.09 -1.10
CA GLN A 57 -5.29 -3.99 -1.15
C GLN A 57 -6.74 -4.49 -1.17
N GLY A 58 -7.01 -5.62 -1.84
CA GLY A 58 -8.33 -6.24 -1.89
C GLY A 58 -8.70 -6.97 -0.60
N GLU A 59 -7.70 -7.49 0.11
CA GLU A 59 -7.84 -8.16 1.41
C GLU A 59 -7.89 -7.16 2.59
N GLY A 60 -7.43 -5.92 2.38
CA GLY A 60 -7.39 -4.87 3.40
C GLY A 60 -6.12 -4.88 4.25
N GLU A 61 -5.14 -5.70 3.86
CA GLU A 61 -3.82 -5.87 4.48
C GLU A 61 -2.87 -4.80 3.91
N PHE A 62 -3.02 -3.56 4.40
CA PHE A 62 -2.37 -2.40 3.77
C PHE A 62 -0.87 -2.32 4.07
N ASP A 63 -0.40 -2.83 5.21
CA ASP A 63 1.02 -2.93 5.53
C ASP A 63 1.75 -3.91 4.61
N GLU A 64 1.18 -5.08 4.35
CA GLU A 64 1.71 -6.04 3.38
C GLU A 64 1.66 -5.49 1.95
N CYS A 65 0.63 -4.69 1.62
CA CYS A 65 0.63 -3.95 0.37
C CYS A 65 1.81 -3.00 0.29
N LEU A 66 2.08 -2.22 1.34
CA LEU A 66 3.19 -1.27 1.38
C LEU A 66 4.55 -1.96 1.30
N ASP A 67 4.69 -3.16 1.86
CA ASP A 67 5.88 -3.99 1.68
C ASP A 67 6.09 -4.38 0.21
N ALA A 68 5.03 -4.80 -0.48
CA ALA A 68 5.09 -5.11 -1.91
C ALA A 68 5.39 -3.86 -2.77
N VAL A 69 4.86 -2.70 -2.39
CA VAL A 69 5.20 -1.41 -3.01
C VAL A 69 6.68 -1.07 -2.76
N GLY A 70 7.20 -1.31 -1.57
CA GLY A 70 8.61 -1.14 -1.22
C GLY A 70 9.53 -2.05 -2.03
N ASP A 71 9.14 -3.30 -2.26
CA ASP A 71 9.80 -4.22 -3.19
C ASP A 71 9.94 -3.62 -4.60
N ALA A 72 8.85 -3.06 -5.12
CA ALA A 72 8.86 -2.43 -6.43
C ALA A 72 9.75 -1.18 -6.48
N ARG A 73 9.70 -0.33 -5.45
CA ARG A 73 10.57 0.87 -5.34
C ARG A 73 12.05 0.52 -5.40
N ARG A 74 12.46 -0.53 -4.67
CA ARG A 74 13.84 -1.06 -4.72
C ARG A 74 14.24 -1.52 -6.12
N VAL A 75 13.34 -2.13 -6.87
CA VAL A 75 13.60 -2.53 -8.27
C VAL A 75 13.74 -1.33 -9.19
N LEU A 76 12.98 -0.26 -8.93
CA LEU A 76 13.01 0.98 -9.71
C LEU A 76 14.12 1.96 -9.30
N GLY A 77 14.82 1.70 -8.19
CA GLY A 77 15.83 2.60 -7.64
C GLY A 77 15.25 3.89 -7.05
N ARG A 78 14.09 3.78 -6.39
CA ARG A 78 13.37 4.91 -5.75
C ARG A 78 13.17 4.69 -4.27
#